data_AF-A0A662G7I8-F1
#
_entry.id   AF-A0A662G7I8-F1
#
_cell.length_a   1.000
_cell.length_b   1.000
_cell.length_c   1.000
_cell.angle_alpha   90.00
_cell.angle_beta   90.00
_cell.angle_gamma   90.00
#
_symmetry.space_group_name_H-M   'P 1'
#
loop_
_entity.id
_entity.type
_entity.pdbx_description
1 polymer ?
#
loop_
_entity_poly.entity_id
_entity_poly.type
_entity_poly.pdbx_seq_one_letter_code
_entity_poly.pdbx_strand_id
1 'polypeptide(L)' 'MVIHLKVIQTLVSEELHKKIAEIARREKKSIKEVIREALEEWIIWKSNVEEDTFLNFKPIDFGVETDSSKLETLLY' A
#
# COMPACT_ATOMS: atom_id res chain seq x y z
N MET A 1 24.61 15.96 0.28
CA MET A 1 23.48 15.30 -0.39
C MET A 1 22.44 16.35 -0.67
N VAL A 2 22.16 16.70 -1.92
CA VAL A 2 21.17 17.73 -2.28
C VAL A 2 19.80 17.06 -2.32
N ILE A 3 18.86 17.56 -1.52
CA ILE A 3 17.49 17.04 -1.49
C ILE A 3 16.68 17.84 -2.52
N HIS A 4 16.29 17.21 -3.62
CA HIS A 4 15.42 17.83 -4.61
C HIS A 4 13.96 17.74 -4.17
N LEU A 5 13.44 18.80 -3.57
CA LEU A 5 12.03 18.89 -3.18
C LEU A 5 11.17 19.30 -4.39
N LYS A 6 10.09 18.56 -4.62
CA LYS A 6 9.03 18.92 -5.58
C LYS A 6 7.73 19.23 -4.84
N VAL A 7 6.97 20.20 -5.34
CA VAL A 7 5.65 20.55 -4.79
C VAL A 7 4.58 19.83 -5.59
N ILE A 8 3.68 19.15 -4.89
CA ILE A 8 2.50 18.50 -5.46
C ILE A 8 1.27 19.28 -4.98
N GLN A 9 0.39 19.64 -5.90
CA GLN A 9 -0.89 20.29 -5.62
C GLN A 9 -2.01 19.48 -6.27
N THR A 10 -3.11 19.31 -5.54
CA THR A 10 -4.28 18.61 -6.05
C THR A 10 -5.54 19.21 -5.43
N LEU A 11 -6.68 18.98 -6.08
CA LEU A 11 -8.00 19.35 -5.56
C LEU A 11 -8.59 18.15 -4.83
N VAL A 12 -9.19 18.41 -3.67
CA VAL A 12 -9.90 17.41 -2.87
C VAL A 12 -11.30 17.91 -2.56
N SER A 13 -12.22 17.00 -2.27
CA SER A 13 -13.55 17.41 -1.80
C SER A 13 -13.45 18.13 -0.44
N GLU A 14 -14.39 19.04 -0.20
CA GLU A 14 -14.51 19.73 1.10
C GLU A 14 -14.62 18.76 2.28
N GLU A 15 -15.34 17.64 2.08
CA GLU A 15 -15.50 16.61 3.12
C GLU A 15 -14.16 15.95 3.44
N LEU A 16 -13.38 15.59 2.41
CA LEU A 16 -12.07 14.97 2.59
C LEU A 16 -11.11 15.96 3.28
N HIS A 17 -11.11 17.23 2.85
CA HIS A 17 -10.30 18.26 3.48
C HIS A 17 -10.63 18.41 4.98
N LYS A 18 -11.93 18.44 5.35
CA LYS A 18 -12.37 18.51 6.75
C LYS A 18 -11.89 17.31 7.57
N LYS A 19 -12.01 16.10 7.04
CA LYS A 19 -11.52 14.87 7.69
C LYS A 19 -10.02 14.93 7.94
N ILE A 20 -9.23 15.33 6.94
CA ILE A 20 -7.78 15.49 7.08
C ILE A 20 -7.44 16.56 8.13
N ALA A 21 -8.15 17.69 8.13
CA ALA A 21 -7.94 18.77 9.10
C ALA A 21 -8.28 18.35 10.54
N GLU A 22 -9.26 17.47 10.73
CA GLU A 22 -9.58 16.90 12.04
C GLU A 22 -8.47 15.96 12.54
N ILE A 23 -7.97 15.08 11.67
CA ILE A 23 -6.85 14.19 11.99
C ILE A 23 -5.61 15.00 12.36
N ALA A 24 -5.27 16.01 11.55
CA ALA A 24 -4.15 16.91 11.80
C ALA A 24 -4.24 17.62 13.16
N ARG A 25 -5.43 18.09 13.54
CA ARG A 25 -5.67 18.69 14.87
C ARG A 25 -5.48 17.67 15.99
N ARG A 26 -6.02 16.46 15.85
CA ARG A 26 -5.90 15.39 16.85
C ARG A 26 -4.45 14.99 17.08
N GLU A 27 -3.66 14.93 16.01
CA GLU A 27 -2.26 14.51 16.04
C GLU A 27 -1.27 15.66 16.27
N LYS A 28 -1.76 16.91 16.39
CA LYS A 28 -0.95 18.13 16.52
C LYS A 28 0.08 18.28 15.39
N LYS A 29 -0.30 17.87 14.18
CA LYS A 29 0.51 17.96 12.96
C LYS A 29 -0.12 18.95 11.98
N SER A 30 0.66 19.43 11.03
CA SER A 30 0.10 20.15 9.88
C SER A 30 -0.58 19.18 8.91
N ILE A 31 -1.56 19.68 8.14
CA ILE A 31 -2.19 18.93 7.05
C ILE A 31 -1.15 18.37 6.07
N LYS A 32 -0.06 19.13 5.82
CA LYS A 32 1.02 18.70 4.92
C LYS A 32 1.79 17.50 5.45
N GLU A 33 2.03 17.44 6.75
CA GLU A 33 2.72 16.30 7.37
C GLU A 33 1.85 15.06 7.34
N VAL A 34 0.58 15.16 7.75
CA VAL A 34 -0.37 14.04 7.71
C VAL A 34 -0.50 13.47 6.29
N ILE A 35 -0.60 14.33 5.28
CA ILE A 35 -0.72 13.88 3.89
C ILE A 35 0.58 13.26 3.37
N ARG A 36 1.74 13.80 3.77
CA ARG A 36 3.02 13.21 3.41
C ARG A 36 3.17 11.82 4.01
N GLU A 37 2.93 11.67 5.30
CA GLU A 37 3.02 10.39 6.00
C GLU A 37 2.02 9.37 5.42
N ALA A 38 0.77 9.77 5.21
CA ALA A 38 -0.24 8.90 4.62
C ALA A 38 0.15 8.43 3.19
N LEU A 39 0.76 9.30 2.39
CA LEU A 39 1.26 8.93 1.06
C LEU A 39 2.46 7.98 1.14
N GLU A 40 3.40 8.22 2.06
CA GLU A 40 4.56 7.34 2.28
C GLU A 40 4.10 5.95 2.72
N GLU A 41 3.20 5.86 3.70
CA GLU A 41 2.62 4.59 4.16
C GLU A 41 1.84 3.87 3.05
N TRP A 42 1.03 4.62 2.28
CA TRP A 42 0.28 4.05 1.17
C TRP A 42 1.19 3.51 0.07
N ILE A 43 2.28 4.23 -0.27
CA ILE A 43 3.28 3.76 -1.23
C ILE A 43 3.94 2.49 -0.71
N ILE A 44 4.42 2.46 0.54
CA ILE A 44 5.05 1.27 1.13
C ILE A 44 4.08 0.07 1.07
N TRP A 45 2.83 0.28 1.44
CA TRP A 45 1.80 -0.76 1.39
C TRP A 45 1.56 -1.26 -0.04
N LYS A 46 1.57 -0.36 -1.04
CA LYS A 46 1.40 -0.73 -2.46
C LYS A 46 2.62 -1.40 -3.06
N SER A 47 3.82 -0.88 -2.79
CA SER A 47 5.07 -1.44 -3.27
C SER A 47 5.36 -2.81 -2.69
N ASN A 48 5.03 -3.05 -1.42
CA ASN A 48 5.15 -4.38 -0.82
C ASN A 48 4.25 -5.43 -1.50
N VAL A 49 3.17 -5.03 -2.17
CA VAL A 49 2.31 -5.97 -2.92
C VAL A 49 2.87 -6.24 -4.32
N GLU A 50 3.42 -5.22 -4.98
CA GLU A 50 3.95 -5.36 -6.34
C GLU A 50 5.36 -5.98 -6.38
N GLU A 51 6.17 -5.79 -5.34
CA GLU A 51 7.53 -6.34 -5.23
C GLU A 51 7.59 -7.65 -4.42
N ASP A 52 6.45 -8.16 -3.94
CA ASP A 52 6.45 -9.43 -3.20
C ASP A 52 6.88 -10.57 -4.14
N THR A 53 8.09 -11.04 -3.91
CA THR A 53 8.71 -12.11 -4.70
C THR A 53 7.95 -13.43 -4.51
N PHE A 54 7.31 -13.63 -3.35
CA PHE A 54 6.51 -14.83 -3.06
C PHE A 54 5.21 -14.83 -3.86
N LEU A 55 4.53 -13.68 -3.98
CA LEU A 55 3.26 -13.57 -4.74
C LEU A 55 3.48 -13.53 -6.26
N ASN A 56 4.64 -13.04 -6.71
CA ASN A 56 4.98 -12.95 -8.13
C ASN A 56 5.81 -14.13 -8.65
N PHE A 57 6.00 -15.17 -7.84
CA PHE A 57 6.74 -16.34 -8.27
C PHE A 57 5.94 -17.10 -9.34
N LYS A 58 6.52 -17.25 -10.54
CA LYS A 58 5.96 -18.19 -11.51
C LYS A 58 6.02 -19.58 -10.89
N PRO A 59 4.94 -20.36 -10.91
CA PRO A 59 4.96 -21.71 -10.37
C PRO A 59 6.10 -22.49 -11.03
N ILE A 60 7.01 -23.01 -10.21
CA ILE A 60 8.04 -23.93 -10.67
C ILE A 60 7.30 -25.22 -11.01
N ASP A 61 7.36 -25.63 -12.27
CA ASP A 61 6.92 -26.97 -12.66
C ASP A 61 7.96 -27.96 -12.11
N PHE A 62 7.57 -28.69 -11.06
CA PHE A 62 8.40 -29.70 -10.45
C PHE A 62 8.47 -31.00 -11.28
N GLY A 63 7.76 -31.08 -12.42
CA GLY A 63 7.78 -32.23 -13.33
C GLY A 63 7.08 -33.48 -12.78
N VAL A 64 6.31 -33.30 -11.70
CA VAL A 64 5.46 -34.33 -11.08
C VAL A 64 4.00 -33.93 -11.27
N GLU A 65 3.19 -34.83 -11.84
CA GLU A 65 1.75 -34.65 -11.93
C GLU A 65 1.18 -34.47 -10.51
N THR A 66 0.87 -33.22 -10.18
CA THR A 66 0.29 -32.88 -8.88
C THR A 66 -1.22 -33.04 -9.03
N ASP A 67 -1.76 -34.14 -8.49
CA ASP A 67 -3.20 -34.36 -8.40
C ASP A 67 -3.81 -33.42 -7.34
N SER A 68 -4.17 -32.22 -7.79
CA SER A 68 -4.79 -31.19 -6.96
C SER A 68 -6.22 -31.52 -6.54
N SER A 69 -6.81 -32.61 -7.04
CA SER A 69 -8.23 -32.97 -6.84
C SER A 69 -8.57 -33.29 -5.38
N LYS A 70 -7.57 -33.53 -4.53
CA LYS A 70 -7.74 -33.85 -3.11
C LYS A 70 -7.45 -32.68 -2.16
N LEU A 71 -7.04 -31.52 -2.68
CA LEU A 71 -6.73 -30.36 -1.85
C LEU A 71 -7.95 -29.83 -1.09
N GLU A 72 -9.14 -29.86 -1.71
CA GLU A 72 -10.37 -29.45 -1.05
C GLU A 72 -10.71 -30.31 0.17
N THR A 73 -10.52 -31.64 0.09
CA THR A 73 -10.85 -32.59 1.18
C THR A 73 -9.85 -32.53 2.35
N LEU A 74 -8.66 -31.97 2.15
CA LEU A 74 -7.65 -31.85 3.19
C LEU A 74 -7.76 -30.53 3.97
N LEU A 75 -8.32 -29.50 3.35
CA LEU A 75 -8.41 -28.15 3.94
C LEU A 75 -9.78 -27.86 4.57
N TYR A 76 -10.80 -28.66 4.26
CA TYR A 76 -12.15 -28.59 4.83
C TYR A 76 -12.62 -29.96 5.31
#